data_AF-A0A9N9EY73-F1
#
_entry.id   AF-A0A9N9EY73-F1
#
_cell.length_a   1.000
_cell.length_b   1.000
_cell.length_c   1.000
_cell.angle_alpha   90.00
_cell.angle_beta   90.00
_cell.angle_gamma   90.00
#
_symmetry.space_group_name_H-M   'P 1'
#
loop_
_entity.id
_entity.type
_entity.pdbx_description
1 polymer ?
#
loop_
_entity_poly.entity_id
_entity_poly.type
_entity_poly.pdbx_seq_one_letter_code
_entity_poly.pdbx_strand_id
1 'polypeptide(L)'
;MLGKCCFCIGLRPATLILATLGALANLVNAYHFSVFEGNYGFLYTVLSTYYLGASLACICGFQGVLKNKVKYVKIFAIYYWWQLLVAFTLSIMISVIVFYFEFDVCEKFIGQPDVDMTLEECLDFYFKSAAFLVISLAVGCLIELHFCMAVWAYYKRLSVEQQYRDISDVVYHVQYTPVQHASIQYSAQYSAPEDSNLPPAYESVHGILGDQKFGATPTVAGKQ
;
A
#
# COMPACT_ATOMS: atom_id res chain seq x y z
N MET A 1 3.66 7.68 -12.42
CA MET A 1 3.05 6.45 -12.96
C MET A 1 3.33 5.30 -12.00
N LEU A 2 2.42 5.00 -11.07
CA LEU A 2 2.50 3.85 -10.16
C LEU A 2 1.08 3.25 -10.03
N GLY A 3 0.49 2.91 -11.17
CA GLY A 3 -0.92 2.48 -11.27
C GLY A 3 -1.14 0.98 -11.08
N LYS A 4 -0.06 0.20 -10.98
CA LYS A 4 -0.07 -1.26 -10.90
C LYS A 4 0.99 -1.69 -9.87
N CYS A 5 0.56 -2.13 -8.69
CA CYS A 5 1.35 -3.05 -7.89
C CYS A 5 0.99 -4.47 -8.35
N CYS A 6 1.95 -5.40 -8.24
CA CYS A 6 1.95 -6.75 -8.81
C CYS A 6 0.57 -7.37 -9.07
N PHE A 7 0.41 -7.97 -10.26
CA PHE A 7 -0.75 -8.76 -10.69
C PHE A 7 -1.96 -8.01 -11.29
N CYS A 8 -1.75 -7.04 -12.19
CA CYS A 8 -2.78 -6.45 -13.10
C CYS A 8 -4.09 -5.91 -12.46
N ILE A 9 -4.23 -5.98 -11.15
CA ILE A 9 -5.40 -5.61 -10.38
C ILE A 9 -5.21 -4.17 -9.94
N GLY A 10 -6.23 -3.36 -10.17
CA GLY A 10 -6.23 -1.98 -9.71
C GLY A 10 -6.04 -1.93 -8.18
N LEU A 11 -5.37 -0.88 -7.70
CA LEU A 11 -5.14 -0.65 -6.27
C LEU A 11 -6.47 -0.62 -5.46
N ARG A 12 -7.56 -0.22 -6.11
CA ARG A 12 -8.92 -0.18 -5.53
C ARG A 12 -9.56 -1.57 -5.36
N PRO A 13 -9.64 -2.45 -6.39
CA PRO A 13 -10.14 -3.81 -6.18
C PRO A 13 -9.24 -4.64 -5.24
N ALA A 14 -7.91 -4.47 -5.27
CA ALA A 14 -7.02 -5.16 -4.31
C ALA A 14 -7.37 -4.81 -2.86
N THR A 15 -7.54 -3.53 -2.55
CA THR A 15 -7.87 -3.09 -1.19
C THR A 15 -9.27 -3.51 -0.75
N LEU A 16 -10.24 -3.61 -1.68
CA LEU A 16 -11.57 -4.16 -1.38
C LEU A 16 -11.52 -5.65 -1.06
N ILE A 17 -10.83 -6.45 -1.89
CA ILE A 17 -10.67 -7.89 -1.65
C ILE A 17 -9.99 -8.12 -0.31
N LEU A 18 -8.92 -7.37 -0.03
CA LEU A 18 -8.20 -7.45 1.24
C LEU A 18 -9.09 -7.12 2.44
N ALA A 19 -9.89 -6.05 2.35
CA ALA A 19 -10.81 -5.66 3.41
C ALA A 19 -11.90 -6.72 3.65
N THR A 20 -12.43 -7.32 2.58
CA THR A 20 -13.44 -8.38 2.71
C THR A 20 -12.88 -9.66 3.31
N LEU A 21 -11.71 -10.12 2.84
CA LEU A 21 -11.05 -11.30 3.39
C LEU A 21 -10.62 -11.06 4.84
N GLY A 22 -10.07 -9.88 5.14
CA GLY A 22 -9.69 -9.48 6.49
C GLY A 22 -10.89 -9.42 7.44
N ALA A 23 -12.02 -8.86 7.01
CA ALA A 23 -13.23 -8.81 7.82
C ALA A 23 -13.74 -10.22 8.16
N LEU A 24 -13.78 -11.12 7.18
CA LEU A 24 -14.22 -12.50 7.38
C LEU A 24 -13.26 -13.28 8.28
N ALA A 25 -11.95 -13.19 8.03
CA ALA A 25 -10.94 -13.86 8.83
C ALA A 25 -10.99 -13.41 10.30
N ASN A 26 -11.07 -12.10 10.53
CA ASN A 26 -11.17 -11.55 11.88
C ASN A 26 -12.50 -11.90 12.57
N LEU A 27 -13.60 -11.99 11.81
CA LEU A 27 -14.90 -12.40 12.37
C LEU A 27 -14.90 -13.87 12.80
N VAL A 28 -14.32 -14.75 11.97
CA VAL A 28 -14.17 -16.18 12.30
C VAL A 28 -13.29 -16.35 13.53
N ASN A 29 -12.18 -15.61 13.61
CA ASN A 29 -11.30 -15.62 14.78
C ASN A 29 -12.01 -15.10 16.03
N ALA A 30 -12.73 -13.98 15.93
CA ALA A 30 -13.51 -13.43 17.04
C ALA A 30 -14.54 -14.45 17.56
N TYR A 31 -15.25 -15.13 16.66
CA TYR A 31 -16.20 -16.18 17.03
C TYR A 31 -15.50 -17.32 17.75
N HIS A 32 -14.40 -17.83 17.20
CA HIS A 32 -13.63 -18.91 17.81
C HIS A 32 -13.16 -18.52 19.22
N PHE A 33 -12.52 -17.36 19.38
CA PHE A 33 -12.05 -16.89 20.69
C PHE A 33 -13.18 -16.58 21.68
N SER A 34 -14.35 -16.12 21.22
CA SER A 34 -15.52 -15.89 22.08
C SER A 34 -16.09 -17.20 22.66
N VAL A 35 -15.99 -18.31 21.93
CA VAL A 35 -16.41 -19.63 22.45
C VAL A 35 -15.47 -20.12 23.55
N PHE A 36 -14.17 -19.83 23.44
CA PHE A 36 -13.17 -20.19 24.46
C PHE A 36 -13.13 -19.24 25.66
N GLU A 37 -13.79 -18.08 25.56
CA GLU A 37 -13.86 -17.06 26.62
C GLU A 37 -14.41 -17.62 27.94
N GLY A 38 -15.38 -18.52 27.87
CA GLY A 38 -15.99 -19.14 29.05
C GLY A 38 -15.04 -20.02 29.88
N ASN A 39 -13.93 -20.49 29.29
CA ASN A 39 -13.00 -21.42 29.95
C ASN A 39 -11.64 -20.81 30.31
N TYR A 40 -11.16 -19.78 29.61
CA TYR A 40 -9.75 -19.36 29.68
C TYR A 40 -9.48 -17.88 30.06
N GLY A 41 -10.48 -17.15 30.56
CA GLY A 41 -10.28 -15.87 31.27
C GLY A 41 -9.87 -14.66 30.42
N PHE A 42 -9.43 -13.58 31.10
CA PHE A 42 -9.27 -12.20 30.59
C PHE A 42 -8.52 -12.06 29.25
N LEU A 43 -7.48 -12.86 29.00
CA LEU A 43 -6.70 -12.78 27.76
C LEU A 43 -7.54 -13.09 26.52
N TYR A 44 -8.44 -14.08 26.60
CA TYR A 44 -9.29 -14.48 25.48
C TYR A 44 -10.37 -13.43 25.20
N THR A 45 -10.89 -12.76 26.23
CA THR A 45 -11.77 -11.59 26.10
C THR A 45 -11.07 -10.43 25.37
N VAL A 46 -9.81 -10.14 25.74
CA VAL A 46 -9.01 -9.09 25.09
C VAL A 46 -8.75 -9.43 23.63
N LEU A 47 -8.37 -10.68 23.32
CA LEU A 47 -8.17 -11.15 21.95
C LEU A 47 -9.48 -11.08 21.14
N SER A 48 -10.59 -11.57 21.68
CA SER A 48 -11.91 -11.50 21.04
C SER A 48 -12.30 -10.06 20.70
N THR A 49 -12.13 -9.14 21.66
CA THR A 49 -12.41 -7.71 21.47
C THR A 49 -11.49 -7.09 20.41
N TYR A 50 -10.21 -7.48 20.39
CA TYR A 50 -9.26 -7.06 19.37
C TYR A 50 -9.72 -7.47 17.97
N TYR A 51 -10.09 -8.74 17.77
CA TYR A 51 -10.55 -9.23 16.48
C TYR A 51 -11.88 -8.61 16.04
N LEU A 52 -12.79 -8.31 16.98
CA LEU A 52 -14.00 -7.53 16.67
C LEU A 52 -13.67 -6.10 16.22
N GLY A 53 -12.75 -5.42 16.92
CA GLY A 53 -12.25 -4.10 16.51
C GLY A 53 -11.59 -4.13 15.14
N ALA A 54 -10.84 -5.20 14.85
CA ALA A 54 -10.23 -5.44 13.55
C ALA A 54 -11.26 -5.58 12.43
N SER A 55 -12.33 -6.34 12.65
CA SER A 55 -13.44 -6.47 11.70
C SER A 55 -14.13 -5.12 11.44
N LEU A 56 -14.35 -4.30 12.48
CA LEU A 56 -14.90 -2.95 12.32
C LEU A 56 -13.97 -2.05 11.50
N ALA A 57 -12.66 -2.09 11.76
CA ALA A 57 -11.68 -1.34 10.98
C ALA A 57 -11.68 -1.76 9.50
N CYS A 58 -11.80 -3.06 9.20
CA CYS A 58 -11.97 -3.57 7.85
C CYS A 58 -13.24 -3.04 7.17
N ILE A 59 -14.37 -2.99 7.88
CA ILE A 59 -15.64 -2.44 7.37
C ILE A 59 -15.50 -0.93 7.09
N CYS A 60 -14.86 -0.18 7.99
CA CYS A 60 -14.58 1.24 7.78
C CYS A 60 -13.68 1.48 6.57
N GLY A 61 -12.66 0.64 6.37
CA GLY A 61 -11.81 0.66 5.18
C GLY A 61 -12.60 0.44 3.90
N PHE A 62 -13.46 -0.59 3.88
CA PHE A 62 -14.34 -0.90 2.76
C PHE A 62 -15.25 0.29 2.41
N GLN A 63 -15.92 0.88 3.41
CA GLN A 63 -16.77 2.05 3.21
C GLN A 63 -15.97 3.28 2.75
N GLY A 64 -14.75 3.46 3.25
CA GLY A 64 -13.84 4.55 2.85
C GLY A 64 -13.46 4.48 1.37
N VAL A 65 -13.19 3.28 0.86
CA VAL A 65 -12.88 3.03 -0.56
C VAL A 65 -14.11 3.23 -1.46
N LEU A 66 -15.31 2.89 -0.98
CA LEU A 66 -16.56 3.12 -1.73
C LEU A 66 -16.92 4.60 -1.82
N LYS A 67 -16.90 5.31 -0.69
CA LYS A 67 -17.30 6.72 -0.60
C LYS A 67 -16.22 7.70 -1.05
N ASN A 68 -15.03 7.21 -1.42
CA ASN A 68 -13.88 8.00 -1.87
C ASN A 68 -13.51 9.13 -0.89
N LYS A 69 -13.64 8.87 0.42
CA LYS A 69 -13.37 9.84 1.49
C LYS A 69 -12.00 9.55 2.11
N VAL A 70 -11.03 10.43 1.88
CA VAL A 70 -9.64 10.28 2.34
C VAL A 70 -9.51 10.09 3.86
N LYS A 71 -10.38 10.72 4.66
CA LYS A 71 -10.33 10.61 6.14
C LYS A 71 -10.49 9.17 6.64
N TYR A 72 -11.42 8.40 6.08
CA TYR A 72 -11.65 7.00 6.47
C TYR A 72 -10.51 6.09 6.00
N VAL A 73 -10.00 6.33 4.79
CA VAL A 73 -8.85 5.58 4.25
C VAL A 73 -7.57 5.86 5.05
N LYS A 74 -7.40 7.07 5.60
CA LYS A 74 -6.29 7.41 6.50
C LYS A 74 -6.32 6.57 7.78
N ILE A 75 -7.48 6.51 8.44
CA ILE A 75 -7.65 5.73 9.69
C ILE A 75 -7.39 4.26 9.40
N PHE A 76 -7.91 3.75 8.28
CA PHE A 76 -7.67 2.40 7.82
C PHE A 76 -6.19 2.10 7.55
N ALA A 77 -5.46 3.01 6.91
CA ALA A 77 -4.03 2.85 6.67
C ALA A 77 -3.22 2.83 7.97
N ILE A 78 -3.51 3.72 8.93
CA ILE A 78 -2.85 3.75 10.24
C ILE A 78 -3.15 2.46 11.02
N TYR A 79 -4.38 1.96 10.94
CA TYR A 79 -4.77 0.69 11.56
C TYR A 79 -3.91 -0.49 11.03
N TYR A 80 -3.65 -0.56 9.72
CA TYR A 80 -2.78 -1.60 9.16
C TYR A 80 -1.32 -1.50 9.63
N TRP A 81 -0.82 -0.28 9.83
CA TRP A 81 0.51 -0.09 10.44
C TRP A 81 0.55 -0.57 11.90
N TRP A 82 -0.52 -0.33 12.65
CA TRP A 82 -0.64 -0.83 14.02
C TRP A 82 -0.72 -2.36 14.04
N GLN A 83 -1.55 -2.95 13.17
CA GLN A 83 -1.67 -4.40 13.01
C GLN A 83 -0.31 -5.03 12.70
N LEU A 84 0.47 -4.44 11.77
CA LEU A 84 1.80 -4.92 11.43
C LEU A 84 2.76 -4.87 12.63
N LEU A 85 2.70 -3.82 13.44
CA LEU A 85 3.51 -3.71 14.65
C LEU A 85 3.16 -4.79 15.67
N VAL A 86 1.86 -5.03 15.90
CA VAL A 86 1.38 -6.09 16.78
C VAL A 86 1.80 -7.47 16.25
N ALA A 87 1.65 -7.73 14.95
CA ALA A 87 2.06 -9.01 14.34
C ALA A 87 3.57 -9.22 14.42
N PHE A 88 4.36 -8.18 14.18
CA PHE A 88 5.82 -8.24 14.26
C PHE A 88 6.30 -8.52 15.69
N THR A 89 5.74 -7.81 16.69
CA THR A 89 6.08 -8.04 18.10
C THR A 89 5.66 -9.43 18.58
N LEU A 90 4.46 -9.89 18.19
CA LEU A 90 3.99 -11.24 18.50
C LEU A 90 4.87 -12.31 17.84
N SER A 91 5.30 -12.10 16.59
CA SER A 91 6.19 -13.01 15.87
C SER A 91 7.53 -13.19 16.60
N ILE A 92 8.12 -12.09 17.09
CA ILE A 92 9.34 -12.14 17.90
C ILE A 92 9.09 -12.90 19.20
N MET A 93 8.03 -12.59 19.92
CA MET A 93 7.70 -13.26 21.19
C MET A 93 7.50 -14.77 21.01
N ILE A 94 6.74 -15.18 20.00
CA ILE A 94 6.52 -16.60 19.69
C ILE A 94 7.83 -17.28 19.33
N SER A 95 8.67 -16.63 18.51
CA SER A 95 9.98 -17.19 18.14
C SER A 95 10.85 -17.45 19.38
N VAL A 96 10.90 -16.50 20.31
CA VAL A 96 11.64 -16.67 21.58
C VAL A 96 11.06 -17.81 22.41
N ILE A 97 9.73 -17.85 22.59
CA ILE A 97 9.06 -18.88 23.40
C ILE A 97 9.29 -20.27 22.83
N VAL A 98 9.15 -20.44 21.52
CA VAL A 98 9.33 -21.72 20.84
C VAL A 98 10.75 -22.26 21.05
N PHE A 99 11.79 -21.44 20.88
CA PHE A 99 13.15 -21.93 21.12
C PHE A 99 13.54 -22.04 22.60
N TYR A 100 12.86 -21.31 23.50
CA TYR A 100 13.18 -21.36 24.92
C TYR A 100 12.64 -22.63 25.62
N PHE A 101 11.46 -23.11 25.22
CA PHE A 101 10.79 -24.24 25.87
C PHE A 101 10.93 -25.58 25.13
N GLU A 102 11.93 -25.72 24.25
CA GLU A 102 12.10 -26.91 23.40
C GLU A 102 12.24 -28.21 24.22
N PHE A 103 13.00 -28.18 25.33
CA PHE A 103 13.19 -29.34 26.21
C PHE A 103 11.97 -29.65 27.08
N ASP A 104 11.35 -28.64 27.69
CA ASP A 104 10.19 -28.81 28.58
C ASP A 104 8.96 -29.40 27.85
N VAL A 105 8.78 -29.05 26.57
CA VAL A 105 7.68 -29.57 25.75
C VAL A 105 7.93 -31.02 25.40
N CYS A 106 9.16 -31.36 25.00
CA CYS A 106 9.53 -32.69 24.55
C CYS A 106 9.53 -33.70 25.72
N GLU A 107 10.00 -33.30 26.91
CA GLU A 107 9.93 -34.13 28.13
C GLU A 107 8.49 -34.47 28.52
N LYS A 108 7.57 -33.51 28.43
CA LYS A 108 6.13 -33.75 28.68
C LYS A 108 5.47 -34.63 27.62
N PHE A 109 5.95 -34.56 26.38
CA PHE A 109 5.37 -35.31 25.27
C PHE A 109 5.73 -36.81 25.35
N ILE A 110 6.98 -37.12 25.73
CA ILE A 110 7.46 -38.51 25.91
C ILE A 110 6.87 -39.16 27.17
N GLY A 111 6.48 -38.37 28.17
CA GLY A 111 5.78 -38.86 29.36
C GLY A 111 4.37 -39.38 29.10
N GLN A 112 3.83 -39.24 27.88
CA GLN A 112 2.51 -39.77 27.52
C GLN A 112 2.59 -41.24 27.07
N PRO A 113 1.69 -42.11 27.56
CA PRO A 113 1.75 -43.56 27.33
C PRO A 113 1.55 -43.99 25.87
N ASP A 114 1.08 -43.09 25.01
CA ASP A 114 0.75 -43.37 23.60
C ASP A 114 1.86 -42.95 22.61
N VAL A 115 3.00 -42.43 23.10
CA VAL A 115 4.08 -41.90 22.24
C VAL A 115 5.38 -42.67 22.49
N ASP A 116 5.62 -43.70 21.67
CA ASP A 116 6.92 -44.39 21.57
C ASP A 116 7.85 -43.57 20.66
N MET A 117 8.46 -42.52 21.21
CA MET A 117 9.45 -41.71 20.50
C MET A 117 10.62 -41.38 21.43
N THR A 118 11.84 -41.46 20.92
CA THR A 118 13.03 -41.12 21.72
C THR A 118 13.15 -39.60 21.89
N LEU A 119 13.87 -39.15 22.94
CA LEU A 119 14.11 -37.73 23.20
C LEU A 119 14.80 -37.02 22.02
N GLU A 120 15.72 -37.71 21.37
CA GLU A 120 16.48 -37.17 20.24
C GLU A 120 15.60 -37.00 18.98
N GLU A 121 14.72 -37.97 18.69
CA GLU A 121 13.76 -37.88 17.59
C GLU A 121 12.70 -36.78 17.82
N CYS A 122 12.23 -36.62 19.06
CA CYS A 122 11.29 -35.58 19.41
C CYS A 122 11.93 -34.18 19.30
N LEU A 123 13.19 -34.01 19.73
CA LEU A 123 13.91 -32.74 19.58
C LEU A 123 14.16 -32.39 18.11
N ASP A 124 14.57 -33.35 17.27
CA ASP A 124 14.77 -33.10 15.82
C ASP A 124 13.46 -32.70 15.13
N PHE A 125 12.37 -33.42 15.43
CA PHE A 125 11.05 -33.08 14.90
C PHE A 125 10.54 -31.71 15.39
N TYR A 126 10.76 -31.41 16.67
CA TYR A 126 10.41 -30.11 17.26
C TYR A 126 11.18 -28.99 16.58
N PHE A 127 12.50 -29.11 16.45
CA PHE A 127 13.35 -28.09 15.84
C PHE A 127 12.94 -27.84 14.38
N LYS A 128 12.66 -28.89 13.61
CA LYS A 128 12.19 -28.77 12.23
C LYS A 128 10.84 -28.06 12.14
N SER A 129 9.92 -28.38 13.05
CA SER A 129 8.59 -27.77 13.12
C SER A 129 8.66 -26.30 13.58
N ALA A 130 9.49 -26.02 14.58
CA ALA A 130 9.78 -24.68 15.07
C ALA A 130 10.39 -23.80 13.97
N ALA A 131 11.40 -24.30 13.25
CA ALA A 131 12.01 -23.59 12.13
C ALA A 131 10.98 -23.29 11.03
N PHE A 132 10.14 -24.27 10.67
CA PHE A 132 9.07 -24.05 9.70
C PHE A 132 8.06 -22.99 10.17
N LEU A 133 7.67 -23.01 11.45
CA LEU A 133 6.76 -22.03 12.04
C LEU A 133 7.36 -20.62 11.98
N VAL A 134 8.62 -20.45 12.39
CA VAL A 134 9.31 -19.15 12.38
C VAL A 134 9.48 -18.61 10.96
N ILE A 135 9.84 -19.47 10.00
CA ILE A 135 9.90 -19.09 8.58
C ILE A 135 8.51 -18.64 8.09
N SER A 136 7.46 -19.37 8.45
CA SER A 136 6.08 -19.04 8.07
C SER A 136 5.64 -17.69 8.67
N LEU A 137 5.98 -17.41 9.93
CA LEU A 137 5.72 -16.12 10.58
C LEU A 137 6.49 -14.98 9.89
N ALA A 138 7.75 -15.21 9.51
CA ALA A 138 8.56 -14.22 8.80
C ALA A 138 7.97 -13.89 7.42
N VAL A 139 7.56 -14.91 6.65
CA VAL A 139 6.87 -14.72 5.36
C VAL A 139 5.53 -14.01 5.57
N GLY A 140 4.78 -14.37 6.62
CA GLY A 140 3.54 -13.67 7.00
C GLY A 140 3.77 -12.17 7.23
N CYS A 141 4.81 -11.80 7.98
CA CYS A 141 5.17 -10.41 8.21
C CYS A 141 5.51 -9.66 6.90
N LEU A 142 6.20 -10.31 5.96
CA LEU A 142 6.51 -9.71 4.65
C LEU A 142 5.26 -9.48 3.81
N ILE A 143 4.32 -10.41 3.85
CA ILE A 143 3.02 -10.29 3.17
C ILE A 143 2.22 -9.13 3.77
N GLU A 144 2.14 -9.04 5.10
CA GLU A 144 1.48 -7.92 5.79
C GLU A 144 2.14 -6.58 5.50
N LEU A 145 3.48 -6.53 5.45
CA LEU A 145 4.23 -5.34 5.05
C LEU A 145 3.86 -4.91 3.62
N HIS A 146 3.79 -5.86 2.68
CA HIS A 146 3.40 -5.57 1.32
C HIS A 146 1.99 -4.96 1.24
N PHE A 147 1.04 -5.53 1.98
CA PHE A 147 -0.32 -5.00 2.04
C PHE A 147 -0.39 -3.63 2.71
N CYS A 148 0.35 -3.43 3.80
CA CYS A 148 0.46 -2.15 4.48
C CYS A 148 0.98 -1.06 3.51
N MET A 149 2.03 -1.38 2.75
CA MET A 149 2.58 -0.49 1.72
C MET A 149 1.58 -0.23 0.59
N ALA A 150 0.82 -1.23 0.15
CA ALA A 150 -0.20 -1.06 -0.89
C ALA A 150 -1.35 -0.15 -0.43
N VAL A 151 -1.85 -0.32 0.80
CA VAL A 151 -2.88 0.54 1.41
C VAL A 151 -2.35 1.96 1.60
N TRP A 152 -1.10 2.11 2.04
CA TRP A 152 -0.46 3.41 2.20
C TRP A 152 -0.28 4.16 0.86
N ALA A 153 0.15 3.45 -0.18
CA ALA A 153 0.25 4.02 -1.53
C ALA A 153 -1.13 4.45 -2.06
N TYR A 154 -2.18 3.67 -1.80
CA TYR A 154 -3.54 4.03 -2.15
C TYR A 154 -4.01 5.29 -1.41
N TYR A 155 -3.76 5.38 -0.10
CA TYR A 155 -4.04 6.57 0.69
C TYR A 155 -3.32 7.81 0.13
N LYS A 156 -2.02 7.71 -0.18
CA LYS A 156 -1.24 8.81 -0.77
C LYS A 156 -1.83 9.29 -2.09
N ARG A 157 -2.19 8.37 -2.99
CA ARG A 157 -2.81 8.71 -4.27
C ARG A 157 -4.14 9.44 -4.08
N LEU A 158 -5.01 8.90 -3.22
CA LEU A 158 -6.31 9.50 -2.94
C LEU A 158 -6.18 10.88 -2.28
N SER A 159 -5.18 11.07 -1.41
CA SER A 159 -4.89 12.36 -0.79
C SER A 159 -4.47 13.41 -1.81
N VAL A 160 -3.67 13.05 -2.81
CA VAL A 160 -3.25 13.97 -3.89
C VAL A 160 -4.43 14.30 -4.81
N GLU A 161 -5.24 13.31 -5.19
CA GLU A 161 -6.43 13.51 -6.02
C GLU A 161 -7.44 14.42 -5.31
N GLN A 162 -7.64 14.25 -3.99
CA GLN A 162 -8.55 15.10 -3.23
C GLN A 162 -7.99 16.51 -2.99
N GLN A 163 -6.68 16.67 -2.78
CA GLN A 163 -6.05 17.99 -2.68
C GLN A 163 -6.19 18.78 -3.98
N TYR A 164 -6.03 18.13 -5.14
CA TYR A 164 -6.26 18.79 -6.44
C TYR A 164 -7.73 19.22 -6.62
N ARG A 165 -8.67 18.38 -6.17
CA ARG A 165 -10.11 18.70 -6.21
C ARG A 165 -10.46 19.87 -5.32
N ASP A 166 -9.89 19.94 -4.11
CA ASP A 166 -10.08 21.05 -3.17
C ASP A 166 -9.51 22.37 -3.74
N ILE A 167 -8.35 22.31 -4.38
CA ILE A 167 -7.75 23.47 -5.08
C ILE A 167 -8.59 23.91 -6.28
N SER A 168 -9.21 23.00 -7.03
CA SER A 168 -10.09 23.34 -8.16
C SER A 168 -11.44 23.94 -7.72
N ASP A 169 -11.93 23.61 -6.52
CA ASP A 169 -13.12 24.25 -5.93
C ASP A 169 -12.81 25.68 -5.42
N VAL A 170 -11.56 25.96 -5.07
CA VAL A 170 -11.06 27.32 -4.87
C VAL A 170 -10.79 27.94 -6.25
N VAL A 171 -11.83 28.48 -6.89
CA VAL A 171 -11.68 29.32 -8.08
C VAL A 171 -10.74 30.48 -7.74
N TYR A 172 -9.46 30.35 -8.12
CA TYR A 172 -8.58 31.50 -8.21
C TYR A 172 -9.14 32.37 -9.34
N HIS A 173 -9.82 33.46 -8.97
CA HIS A 173 -9.93 34.59 -9.87
C HIS A 173 -8.51 35.09 -10.12
N VAL A 174 -7.86 34.58 -11.16
CA VAL A 174 -6.67 35.20 -11.73
C VAL A 174 -7.17 36.55 -12.28
N GLN A 175 -7.05 37.59 -11.47
CA GLN A 175 -7.14 38.95 -11.99
C GLN A 175 -5.95 39.14 -12.92
N TYR A 176 -6.18 38.93 -14.21
CA TYR A 176 -5.29 39.47 -15.22
C TYR A 176 -5.40 40.99 -15.11
N THR A 177 -4.48 41.63 -14.39
CA THR A 177 -4.21 43.06 -14.60
C THR A 177 -3.56 43.16 -15.98
N PRO A 178 -4.23 43.73 -17.00
CA PRO A 178 -3.59 43.92 -18.29
C PRO A 178 -2.41 44.88 -18.07
N VAL A 179 -1.20 44.36 -18.23
CA VAL A 179 0.00 45.19 -18.34
C VAL A 179 -0.17 45.98 -19.63
N GLN A 180 -0.33 47.30 -19.55
CA GLN A 180 -0.36 48.15 -20.74
C GLN A 180 0.94 47.96 -21.52
N HIS A 181 0.83 47.33 -22.69
CA HIS A 181 1.90 47.40 -23.67
C HIS A 181 1.98 48.85 -24.14
N ALA A 182 3.04 49.55 -23.76
CA ALA A 182 3.45 50.77 -24.43
C ALA A 182 3.71 50.39 -25.90
N SER A 183 2.85 50.85 -26.79
CA SER A 183 3.01 50.66 -28.23
C SER A 183 4.24 51.44 -28.69
N ILE A 184 5.37 50.76 -28.86
CA ILE A 184 6.52 51.32 -29.57
C ILE A 184 6.15 51.33 -31.05
N GLN A 185 5.87 52.54 -31.54
CA GLN A 185 5.50 52.82 -32.92
C GLN A 185 6.78 52.82 -33.77
N TYR A 186 7.11 51.70 -34.39
CA TYR A 186 8.21 51.63 -35.36
C TYR A 186 7.74 52.17 -36.71
N SER A 187 8.26 53.33 -37.10
CA SER A 187 8.09 53.89 -38.45
C SER A 187 8.81 53.02 -39.47
N ALA A 188 8.05 52.50 -40.43
CA ALA A 188 8.58 51.76 -41.57
C ALA A 188 9.43 52.67 -42.48
N GLN A 189 10.69 52.32 -42.67
CA GLN A 189 11.47 52.75 -43.84
C GLN A 189 11.97 51.50 -44.56
N TYR A 190 11.35 51.26 -45.72
CA TYR A 190 11.64 50.19 -46.66
C TYR A 190 13.00 50.40 -47.34
N SER A 191 13.82 49.35 -47.41
CA SER A 191 14.71 49.09 -48.54
C SER A 191 15.01 47.59 -48.59
N ALA A 192 14.28 46.88 -49.46
CA ALA A 192 14.58 45.50 -49.81
C ALA A 192 15.87 45.44 -50.65
N PRO A 193 16.60 44.32 -50.58
CA PRO A 193 16.78 43.57 -51.81
C PRO A 193 16.42 42.10 -51.67
N GLU A 194 15.90 41.60 -52.78
CA GLU A 194 15.67 40.20 -53.15
C GLU A 194 16.76 39.25 -52.61
N ASP A 195 16.35 38.16 -51.95
CA ASP A 195 16.57 36.86 -52.59
C ASP A 195 15.52 35.84 -52.17
N SER A 196 15.15 35.09 -53.19
CA SER A 196 14.17 34.05 -53.38
C SER A 196 14.09 32.99 -52.26
N ASN A 197 12.87 32.75 -51.78
CA ASN A 197 12.19 31.44 -51.73
C ASN A 197 11.15 31.39 -50.59
N LEU A 198 9.92 31.80 -50.89
CA LEU A 198 8.68 31.43 -50.21
C LEU A 198 7.60 31.28 -51.31
N PRO A 199 6.45 30.57 -51.15
CA PRO A 199 5.85 29.99 -49.94
C PRO A 199 5.23 28.58 -50.29
N PRO A 200 4.11 28.01 -49.75
CA PRO A 200 3.07 28.47 -48.81
C PRO A 200 3.24 27.88 -47.40
N ALA A 201 2.89 28.59 -46.33
CA ALA A 201 1.53 28.86 -45.86
C ALA A 201 0.81 27.59 -45.34
N TYR A 202 0.44 27.66 -44.06
CA TYR A 202 -0.52 26.85 -43.31
C TYR A 202 -1.19 25.64 -44.01
N GLU A 203 -1.15 24.49 -43.36
CA GLU A 203 -2.28 23.55 -43.44
C GLU A 203 -2.45 22.81 -42.10
N SER A 204 -3.54 23.12 -41.42
CA SER A 204 -4.19 22.22 -40.47
C SER A 204 -4.73 20.99 -41.22
N VAL A 205 -4.60 19.77 -40.69
CA VAL A 205 -5.66 18.72 -40.66
C VAL A 205 -5.13 17.43 -40.00
N HIS A 206 -5.99 16.88 -39.13
CA HIS A 206 -6.11 15.52 -38.61
C HIS A 206 -5.21 14.38 -39.16
N GLY A 207 -4.72 13.55 -38.22
CA GLY A 207 -5.00 12.10 -38.28
C GLY A 207 -3.82 11.13 -38.42
N ILE A 208 -3.60 10.36 -37.35
CA ILE A 208 -3.28 8.91 -37.29
C ILE A 208 -1.90 8.41 -37.80
N LEU A 209 -1.31 7.56 -36.94
CA LEU A 209 -0.30 6.50 -37.18
C LEU A 209 1.18 6.88 -37.27
N GLY A 210 1.97 6.12 -36.51
CA GLY A 210 3.25 5.59 -37.02
C GLY A 210 4.49 6.03 -36.24
N ASP A 211 5.17 5.04 -35.67
CA ASP A 211 6.54 5.03 -35.19
C ASP A 211 7.50 6.08 -35.74
N GLN A 212 8.32 6.68 -34.87
CA GLN A 212 9.77 6.39 -34.86
C GLN A 212 10.52 7.07 -33.69
N LYS A 213 11.33 6.24 -33.02
CA LYS A 213 12.44 6.63 -32.15
C LYS A 213 13.41 7.54 -32.92
N PHE A 214 13.89 8.61 -32.29
CA PHE A 214 15.31 9.01 -32.37
C PHE A 214 15.68 9.78 -31.11
N GLY A 215 16.64 9.23 -30.36
CA GLY A 215 17.28 9.94 -29.26
C GLY A 215 18.34 10.90 -29.77
N ALA A 216 18.57 11.98 -29.03
CA ALA A 216 19.86 12.64 -28.93
C ALA A 216 19.81 13.64 -27.77
N THR A 217 20.54 13.32 -26.72
CA THR A 217 21.07 14.30 -25.76
C THR A 217 22.09 15.18 -26.50
N PRO A 218 22.19 16.47 -26.13
CA PRO A 218 23.51 17.04 -26.02
C PRO A 218 23.70 17.78 -24.69
N THR A 219 24.73 17.33 -23.99
CA THR A 219 25.45 18.04 -22.94
C THR A 219 26.09 19.29 -23.54
N VAL A 220 25.91 20.46 -22.92
CA VAL A 220 26.83 21.60 -23.11
C VAL A 220 27.12 22.24 -21.75
N ALA A 221 28.40 22.18 -21.40
CA ALA A 221 29.04 22.88 -20.29
C ALA A 221 29.25 24.36 -20.63
N GLY A 222 29.28 25.24 -19.63
CA GLY A 222 29.78 26.60 -19.87
C GLY A 222 29.52 27.60 -18.74
N LYS A 223 30.58 27.82 -17.95
CA LYS A 223 30.83 28.85 -16.92
C LYS A 223 30.14 30.23 -17.13
N GLN A 224 29.72 30.82 -16.02
CA GLN A 224 30.35 32.02 -15.42
C GLN A 224 30.10 32.05 -13.92
#